data_AF-A0AAD7AE24-F1
#
_entry.id   AF-A0AAD7AE24-F1
#
_cell.length_a   1.000
_cell.length_b   1.000
_cell.length_c   1.000
_cell.angle_alpha   90.00
_cell.angle_beta   90.00
_cell.angle_gamma   90.00
#
_symmetry.space_group_name_H-M   'P 1'
#
loop_
_entity.id
_entity.type
_entity.pdbx_description
1 polymer ?
#
loop_
_entity_poly.entity_id
_entity_poly.type
_entity_poly.pdbx_seq_one_letter_code
_entity_poly.pdbx_strand_id
1 'polypeptide(L)'
;NAGKHTARTGSSAYFGPDSTLNRSARVWGNPTNARADLVALLLALEAAPKTKTLRVSTWSEYAIRSINYHAFHNTVCGWTCTIGDVMKSILQGIRARSAPVHLVHIKKDEIHAHFIAAKGLA
;
A
#
# COMPACT_ATOMS: atom_id res chain seq x y z
N ASN A 1 -0.45 -3.79 28.75
CA ASN A 1 0.20 -2.62 28.13
C ASN A 1 -0.68 -2.06 27.03
N ALA A 2 -1.50 -1.07 27.37
CA ALA A 2 -2.45 -0.41 26.48
C ALA A 2 -1.71 0.52 25.50
N GLY A 3 -1.75 0.20 24.21
CA GLY A 3 -1.18 1.01 23.15
C GLY A 3 -1.92 2.33 22.99
N LYS A 4 -1.18 3.43 22.95
CA LYS A 4 -1.66 4.82 22.81
C LYS A 4 -2.75 4.97 21.75
N HIS A 5 -3.92 5.45 22.18
CA HIS A 5 -5.07 5.91 21.37
C HIS A 5 -4.79 7.17 20.50
N THR A 6 -3.52 7.49 20.24
CA THR A 6 -3.08 8.64 19.45
C THR A 6 -2.02 8.27 18.41
N ALA A 7 -1.89 6.99 18.05
CA ALA A 7 -1.00 6.54 16.98
C ALA A 7 -1.42 7.21 15.65
N ARG A 8 -0.76 8.32 15.33
CA ARG A 8 -0.77 8.94 14.01
C ARG A 8 -0.04 7.99 13.09
N THR A 9 -0.77 7.10 12.43
CA THR A 9 -0.18 6.17 11.48
C THR A 9 -0.03 6.88 10.14
N GLY A 10 1.21 7.05 9.71
CA GLY A 10 1.58 7.55 8.39
C GLY A 10 1.78 6.43 7.39
N SER A 11 1.72 6.76 6.12
CA SER A 11 1.94 5.82 5.03
C SER A 11 2.60 6.54 3.85
N SER A 12 3.46 5.84 3.11
CA SER A 12 4.26 6.46 2.07
C SER A 12 4.63 5.50 0.94
N ALA A 13 4.80 6.05 -0.26
CA ALA A 13 5.39 5.40 -1.41
C ALA A 13 6.67 6.13 -1.83
N TYR A 14 7.76 5.38 -1.99
CA TYR A 14 9.08 5.91 -2.35
C TYR A 14 9.59 5.29 -3.65
N PHE A 15 9.85 6.13 -4.64
CA PHE A 15 10.31 5.77 -5.98
C PHE A 15 11.81 6.01 -6.19
N GLY A 16 12.45 6.81 -5.33
CA GLY A 16 13.87 7.12 -5.39
C GLY A 16 14.20 8.51 -4.85
N PRO A 17 15.48 8.86 -4.72
CA PRO A 17 15.90 10.19 -4.26
C PRO A 17 15.31 11.27 -5.17
N ASP A 18 14.77 12.34 -4.57
CA ASP A 18 14.20 13.51 -5.25
C ASP A 18 13.12 13.21 -6.30
N SER A 19 12.56 12.00 -6.28
CA SER A 19 11.51 11.63 -7.21
C SER A 19 10.25 12.42 -6.92
N THR A 20 9.74 13.14 -7.93
CA THR A 20 8.46 13.84 -7.87
C THR A 20 7.27 12.89 -7.73
N LEU A 21 7.49 11.57 -7.77
CA LEU A 21 6.50 10.52 -7.53
C LEU A 21 6.46 10.06 -6.06
N ASN A 22 7.42 10.48 -5.22
CA ASN A 22 7.38 10.19 -3.79
C ASN A 22 6.14 10.80 -3.15
N ARG A 23 5.41 10.02 -2.36
CA ARG A 23 4.16 10.44 -1.72
C ARG A 23 4.11 9.96 -0.28
N SER A 24 3.53 10.77 0.59
CA SER A 24 3.18 10.41 1.96
C SER A 24 1.78 10.93 2.26
N ALA A 25 1.01 10.15 3.00
CA ALA A 25 -0.29 10.56 3.48
C ALA A 25 -0.54 10.05 4.88
N ARG A 26 -1.37 10.78 5.63
CA ARG A 26 -1.91 10.28 6.89
C ARG A 26 -2.94 9.18 6.61
N VAL A 27 -2.90 8.12 7.41
CA VAL A 27 -3.90 7.04 7.33
C VAL A 27 -5.16 7.49 8.06
N TRP A 28 -6.22 7.75 7.28
CA TRP A 28 -7.53 8.12 7.79
C TRP A 28 -8.34 6.88 8.21
N GLY A 29 -9.26 7.02 9.16
CA GLY A 29 -10.05 5.92 9.71
C GLY A 29 -9.36 5.22 10.89
N ASN A 30 -9.56 3.91 11.05
CA ASN A 30 -8.91 3.14 12.12
C ASN A 30 -7.42 2.90 11.79
N PRO A 31 -6.47 3.53 12.50
CA PRO A 31 -5.07 3.62 12.07
C PRO A 31 -4.27 2.35 12.41
N THR A 32 -4.56 1.24 11.72
CA THR A 32 -3.85 -0.03 11.88
C THR A 32 -2.66 -0.14 10.90
N ASN A 33 -1.64 -0.93 11.25
CA ASN A 33 -0.50 -1.20 10.37
C ASN A 33 -0.95 -1.78 9.02
N ALA A 34 -1.90 -2.72 9.05
CA ALA A 34 -2.51 -3.31 7.86
C ALA A 34 -3.14 -2.27 6.91
N ARG A 35 -3.84 -1.28 7.47
CA ARG A 35 -4.41 -0.18 6.68
C ARG A 35 -3.32 0.73 6.12
N ALA A 36 -2.28 1.02 6.92
CA ALA A 36 -1.15 1.83 6.47
C ALA A 36 -0.42 1.21 5.27
N ASP A 37 -0.19 -0.11 5.31
CA ASP A 37 0.46 -0.83 4.22
C ASP A 37 -0.37 -0.79 2.92
N LEU A 38 -1.69 -0.92 3.03
CA LEU A 38 -2.59 -0.80 1.88
C LEU A 38 -2.66 0.63 1.34
N VAL A 39 -2.69 1.64 2.22
CA VAL A 39 -2.62 3.05 1.80
C VAL A 39 -1.30 3.34 1.07
N ALA A 40 -0.18 2.73 1.49
CA ALA A 40 1.12 2.94 0.83
C ALA A 40 1.09 2.46 -0.61
N LEU A 41 0.44 1.31 -0.83
CA LEU A 41 0.25 0.76 -2.16
C LEU A 41 -0.71 1.60 -3.01
N LEU A 42 -1.78 2.13 -2.42
CA LEU A 42 -2.67 3.06 -3.12
C LEU A 42 -1.91 4.31 -3.58
N LEU A 43 -1.10 4.92 -2.70
CA LEU A 43 -0.25 6.06 -3.04
C LEU A 43 0.71 5.74 -4.18
N ALA A 44 1.32 4.54 -4.18
CA ALA A 44 2.20 4.11 -5.25
C ALA A 44 1.44 3.96 -6.59
N LEU A 45 0.21 3.44 -6.57
CA LEU A 45 -0.63 3.28 -7.75
C LEU A 45 -1.08 4.62 -8.33
N GLU A 46 -1.43 5.58 -7.47
CA GLU A 46 -1.84 6.93 -7.87
C GLU A 46 -0.68 7.75 -8.44
N ALA A 47 0.52 7.62 -7.86
CA ALA A 47 1.69 8.34 -8.32
C ALA A 47 2.27 7.77 -9.62
N ALA A 48 2.30 6.44 -9.78
CA ALA A 48 2.96 5.81 -10.91
C ALA A 48 2.18 5.98 -12.22
N PRO A 49 2.84 6.36 -13.35
CA PRO A 49 2.19 6.42 -14.66
C PRO A 49 1.49 5.10 -15.01
N LYS A 50 0.23 5.17 -15.48
CA LYS A 50 -0.61 3.99 -15.76
C LYS A 50 -0.07 3.08 -16.88
N THR A 51 0.80 3.62 -17.73
CA THR A 51 1.41 2.97 -18.90
C THR A 51 2.75 2.32 -18.61
N LYS A 52 3.31 2.47 -17.40
CA LYS A 52 4.59 1.87 -17.01
C LYS A 52 4.36 0.75 -16.00
N THR A 53 5.14 -0.32 -16.13
CA THR A 53 5.11 -1.41 -15.14
C THR A 53 5.47 -0.86 -13.76
N LEU A 54 4.63 -1.12 -12.77
CA LEU A 54 4.85 -0.71 -11.38
C LEU A 54 5.31 -1.92 -10.57
N ARG A 55 6.49 -1.84 -9.96
CA ARG A 55 6.97 -2.84 -9.00
C ARG A 55 6.92 -2.24 -7.61
N VAL A 56 6.09 -2.81 -6.73
CA VAL A 56 5.98 -2.38 -5.34
C VAL A 56 6.57 -3.45 -4.45
N SER A 57 7.57 -3.06 -3.66
CA SER A 57 8.23 -3.94 -2.71
C SER A 57 7.77 -3.60 -1.29
N THR A 58 7.31 -4.60 -0.54
CA THR A 58 6.77 -4.40 0.82
C THR A 58 7.11 -5.57 1.73
N TRP A 59 7.23 -5.32 3.04
CA TRP A 59 7.33 -6.36 4.08
C TRP A 59 5.97 -6.94 4.47
N SER A 60 4.88 -6.31 4.04
CA SER A 60 3.54 -6.68 4.45
C SER A 60 2.99 -7.86 3.63
N GLU A 61 3.12 -9.07 4.19
CA GLU A 61 2.39 -10.24 3.65
C GLU A 61 0.89 -9.99 3.62
N TYR A 62 0.38 -9.24 4.61
CA TYR A 62 -1.03 -8.90 4.69
C TYR A 62 -1.48 -8.13 3.44
N ALA A 63 -0.75 -7.09 3.02
CA ALA A 63 -1.10 -6.32 1.83
C ALA A 63 -1.11 -7.19 0.57
N ILE A 64 -0.10 -8.06 0.41
CA ILE A 64 0.02 -8.95 -0.75
C ILE A 64 -1.11 -9.97 -0.79
N ARG A 65 -1.37 -10.65 0.33
CA ARG A 65 -2.46 -11.64 0.42
C ARG A 65 -3.83 -10.99 0.25
N SER A 66 -4.01 -9.79 0.81
CA SER A 66 -5.26 -9.02 0.68
C SER A 66 -5.62 -8.73 -0.77
N ILE A 67 -4.63 -8.43 -1.60
CA ILE A 67 -4.87 -8.07 -3.00
C ILE A 67 -4.97 -9.32 -3.87
N ASN A 68 -4.08 -10.29 -3.69
CA ASN A 68 -4.05 -11.49 -4.53
C ASN A 68 -5.22 -12.45 -4.23
N TYR A 69 -5.63 -12.59 -2.98
CA TYR A 69 -6.61 -13.61 -2.57
C TYR A 69 -7.94 -13.02 -2.09
N HIS A 70 -7.89 -11.94 -1.31
CA HIS A 70 -9.10 -11.42 -0.65
C HIS A 70 -9.87 -10.41 -1.51
N ALA A 71 -9.21 -9.74 -2.45
CA ALA A 71 -9.85 -8.72 -3.27
C ALA A 71 -10.96 -9.28 -4.17
N PHE A 72 -10.82 -10.51 -4.67
CA PHE A 72 -11.88 -11.18 -5.43
C PHE A 72 -13.09 -11.53 -4.53
N HIS A 73 -12.88 -12.20 -3.40
CA HIS A 73 -13.96 -12.51 -2.46
C HIS A 73 -14.67 -11.25 -1.92
N ASN A 74 -13.92 -10.18 -1.67
CA ASN A 74 -14.50 -8.91 -1.19
C ASN A 74 -15.36 -8.21 -2.25
N THR A 75 -15.09 -8.40 -3.55
CA THR A 75 -15.98 -7.90 -4.61
C THR A 75 -17.34 -8.57 -4.58
N VAL A 76 -17.39 -9.86 -4.21
CA VAL A 76 -18.62 -10.65 -4.10
C VAL A 76 -19.40 -10.26 -2.83
N CYS A 77 -18.70 -9.97 -1.73
CA CYS A 77 -19.32 -9.54 -0.47
C CYS A 77 -19.63 -8.03 -0.38
N GLY A 78 -19.52 -7.29 -1.50
CA GLY A 78 -19.88 -5.87 -1.55
C GLY A 78 -18.99 -4.94 -0.72
N TRP A 79 -17.74 -5.33 -0.42
CA TRP A 79 -16.76 -4.51 0.31
C TRP A 79 -17.13 -4.15 1.77
N THR A 80 -17.95 -4.95 2.44
CA THR A 80 -18.46 -4.69 3.80
C THR A 80 -17.42 -4.83 4.93
N CYS A 81 -16.15 -5.08 4.62
CA CYS A 81 -15.08 -5.25 5.60
C CYS A 81 -14.39 -3.93 5.98
N THR A 82 -13.73 -3.90 7.14
CA THR A 82 -13.15 -2.69 7.78
C THR A 82 -12.15 -1.90 6.91
N ILE A 83 -11.50 -2.54 5.94
CA ILE A 83 -10.51 -1.92 5.04
C ILE A 83 -10.94 -2.06 3.56
N GLY A 84 -12.22 -2.40 3.32
CA GLY A 84 -12.77 -2.65 2.00
C GLY A 84 -12.74 -1.42 1.09
N ASP A 85 -12.84 -0.22 1.66
CA ASP A 85 -12.74 1.06 0.97
C ASP A 85 -11.38 1.24 0.25
N VAL A 86 -10.28 0.98 0.96
CA VAL A 86 -8.92 1.10 0.42
C VAL A 86 -8.66 -0.02 -0.58
N MET A 87 -9.07 -1.26 -0.28
CA MET A 87 -8.90 -2.39 -1.20
C MET A 87 -9.66 -2.19 -2.52
N LYS A 88 -10.88 -1.63 -2.46
CA LYS A 88 -11.67 -1.28 -3.65
C LYS A 88 -10.95 -0.26 -4.51
N SER A 89 -10.40 0.78 -3.90
CA SER A 89 -9.65 1.84 -4.59
C SER A 89 -8.37 1.29 -5.23
N ILE A 90 -7.66 0.40 -4.54
CA ILE A 90 -6.50 -0.31 -5.09
C ILE A 90 -6.87 -1.15 -6.31
N LEU A 91 -7.94 -1.95 -6.24
CA LEU A 91 -8.38 -2.75 -7.40
C LEU A 91 -8.78 -1.88 -8.59
N GLN A 92 -9.49 -0.78 -8.35
CA GLN A 92 -9.82 0.18 -9.39
C GLN A 92 -8.56 0.78 -10.01
N GLY A 93 -7.58 1.16 -9.18
CA GLY A 93 -6.26 1.62 -9.60
C GLY A 93 -5.54 0.61 -10.47
N ILE A 94 -5.50 -0.67 -10.08
CA ILE A 94 -4.88 -1.75 -10.85
C ILE A 94 -5.60 -1.95 -12.20
N ARG A 95 -6.94 -2.01 -12.20
CA ARG A 95 -7.75 -2.21 -13.41
C ARG A 95 -7.64 -1.05 -14.40
N ALA A 96 -7.40 0.17 -13.92
CA ALA A 96 -7.25 1.35 -14.77
C ALA A 96 -5.87 1.45 -15.44
N ARG A 97 -4.92 0.55 -15.12
CA ARG A 97 -3.57 0.56 -15.71
C ARG A 97 -3.53 -0.32 -16.96
N SER A 98 -2.78 0.13 -17.96
CA SER A 98 -2.46 -0.65 -19.15
C SER A 98 -1.19 -1.49 -18.98
N ALA A 99 -0.34 -1.13 -18.01
CA ALA A 99 0.87 -1.87 -17.68
C ALA A 99 0.73 -2.62 -16.34
N PRO A 100 1.44 -3.76 -16.19
CA PRO A 100 1.26 -4.64 -15.03
C PRO A 100 1.75 -4.02 -13.72
N VAL A 101 1.22 -4.55 -12.62
CA VAL A 101 1.67 -4.26 -11.25
C VAL A 101 2.25 -5.52 -10.64
N HIS A 102 3.52 -5.48 -10.24
CA HIS A 102 4.19 -6.56 -9.54
C HIS A 102 4.31 -6.23 -8.05
N LEU A 103 3.68 -7.05 -7.22
CA LEU A 103 3.84 -7.01 -5.77
C LEU A 103 4.97 -7.97 -5.38
N VAL A 104 6.00 -7.44 -4.74
CA VAL A 104 7.16 -8.21 -4.29
C VAL A 104 7.20 -8.17 -2.77
N HIS A 105 7.09 -9.36 -2.17
CA HIS A 105 7.34 -9.52 -0.74
C HIS A 105 8.84 -9.50 -0.50
N ILE A 106 9.31 -8.55 0.32
CA ILE A 106 10.68 -8.57 0.83
C ILE A 106 10.65 -9.14 2.25
N LYS A 107 11.69 -9.87 2.64
CA LYS A 107 11.82 -10.35 4.01
C LYS A 107 12.20 -9.22 4.97
N LYS A 108 11.72 -9.29 6.20
CA LYS A 108 11.88 -8.22 7.21
C LYS A 108 13.33 -8.07 7.70
N ASP A 109 14.13 -9.11 7.57
CA ASP A 109 15.55 -9.20 7.92
C ASP A 109 16.48 -8.71 6.79
N GLU A 110 15.95 -8.43 5.60
CA GLU A 110 16.73 -7.96 4.46
C GLU A 110 16.82 -6.42 4.43
N ILE A 111 18.04 -5.90 4.30
CA ILE A 111 18.28 -4.45 4.14
C ILE A 111 17.87 -4.05 2.72
N HIS A 112 16.72 -3.40 2.61
CA HIS A 112 16.22 -2.88 1.34
C HIS A 112 16.18 -1.35 1.36
N ALA A 113 17.12 -0.70 0.68
CA ALA A 113 17.32 0.77 0.74
C ALA A 113 16.05 1.58 0.43
N HIS A 114 15.29 1.21 -0.61
CA HIS A 114 14.02 1.87 -0.94
C HIS A 114 12.97 1.73 0.15
N PHE A 115 12.96 0.63 0.89
CA PHE A 115 12.00 0.40 1.96
C PHE A 115 12.35 1.25 3.19
N ILE A 116 13.64 1.32 3.53
CA ILE A 116 14.15 2.17 4.61
C ILE A 116 13.82 3.64 4.32
N ALA A 117 14.03 4.09 3.08
CA ALA A 117 13.69 5.44 2.65
C ALA A 117 12.18 5.73 2.73
N ALA A 118 11.33 4.77 2.33
CA ALA A 118 9.88 4.90 2.50
C ALA A 118 9.51 5.08 3.98
N LYS A 119 10.07 4.27 4.88
CA LYS A 119 9.81 4.42 6.33
C LYS A 119 10.22 5.78 6.91
N GLY A 120 11.23 6.43 6.33
CA GLY A 120 11.61 7.79 6.74
C GLY A 120 10.66 8.88 6.22
N LEU A 121 9.81 8.57 5.24
CA LEU A 121 8.86 9.48 4.60
C LEU A 121 7.44 9.39 5.21
N ALA A 122 7.09 8.26 5.83
CA ALA A 122 5.80 7.99 6.46
C ALA A 122 5.64 8.69 7.81
#